data_AF-A0A529JWI4-F1
#
_entry.id   AF-A0A529JWI4-F1
#
_cell.length_a   1.000
_cell.length_b   1.000
_cell.length_c   1.000
_cell.angle_alpha   90.00
_cell.angle_beta   90.00
_cell.angle_gamma   90.00
#
_symmetry.space_group_name_H-M   'P 1'
#
loop_
_entity.id
_entity.type
_entity.pdbx_description
1 polymer ?
#
loop_
_entity_poly.entity_id
_entity_poly.type
_entity_poly.pdbx_seq_one_letter_code
_entity_poly.pdbx_strand_id
1 'polypeptide(L)' 'MGKLDFAPIADTTRRAEIVALLRRAILTGQLEPGQKLNELRIAEQMRVSRAPLREAMRELVQEGILT' A
#
# COMPACT_ATOMS: atom_id res chain seq x y z
N MET A 1 -5.17 37.25 -11.47
CA MET A 1 -4.42 35.99 -11.35
C MET A 1 -4.67 35.46 -9.94
N GLY A 2 -5.60 34.53 -9.76
CA GLY A 2 -5.99 34.03 -8.43
C GLY A 2 -4.90 33.13 -7.83
N LYS A 3 -4.59 33.29 -6.54
CA LYS A 3 -3.61 32.47 -5.83
C LYS A 3 -4.08 31.01 -5.77
N LEU A 4 -3.17 30.07 -6.09
CA LEU A 4 -3.36 28.65 -5.81
C LEU A 4 -3.04 28.41 -4.34
N ASP A 5 -4.05 28.08 -3.54
CA ASP A 5 -3.90 27.66 -2.15
C ASP A 5 -4.14 26.14 -2.06
N PHE A 6 -3.07 25.37 -1.82
CA PHE A 6 -3.13 23.91 -1.61
C PHE A 6 -2.74 23.54 -0.18
N ALA A 7 -3.64 22.84 0.52
CA ALA A 7 -3.41 22.06 1.74
C ALA A 7 -4.58 21.06 1.84
N PRO A 8 -4.53 19.91 2.55
CA PRO A 8 -3.41 19.18 3.15
C PRO A 8 -3.11 17.85 2.42
N ILE A 9 -2.00 17.19 2.77
CA ILE A 9 -1.63 15.84 2.30
C ILE A 9 -1.73 14.87 3.48
N ALA A 10 -2.74 14.01 3.49
CA ALA A 10 -2.89 12.94 4.49
C ALA A 10 -2.66 11.53 3.91
N ASP A 11 -2.71 11.39 2.58
CA ASP A 11 -2.76 10.08 1.93
C ASP A 11 -1.37 9.45 1.75
N THR A 12 -0.33 10.26 1.56
CA THR A 12 1.05 9.78 1.43
C THR A 12 1.51 8.97 2.64
N THR A 13 1.15 9.42 3.86
CA THR A 13 1.48 8.69 5.08
C THR A 13 0.78 7.35 5.13
N ARG A 14 -0.51 7.30 4.76
CA ARG A 14 -1.30 6.06 4.82
C ARG A 14 -0.84 5.04 3.78
N ARG A 15 -0.48 5.47 2.57
CA ARG A 15 0.13 4.58 1.57
C ARG A 15 1.49 4.06 2.05
N ALA A 16 2.35 4.94 2.56
CA ALA A 16 3.67 4.57 3.06
C ALA A 16 3.58 3.54 4.22
N GLU A 17 2.61 3.70 5.12
CA GLU A 17 2.33 2.73 6.17
C GLU A 17 1.91 1.36 5.61
N ILE A 18 1.04 1.33 4.59
CA ILE A 18 0.63 0.08 3.93
C ILE A 18 1.84 -0.60 3.28
N VAL A 19 2.69 0.15 2.56
CA VAL A 19 3.92 -0.37 1.95
C VAL A 19 4.83 -0.98 3.02
N ALA A 20 5.05 -0.27 4.13
CA ALA A 20 5.91 -0.75 5.21
C ALA A 20 5.37 -2.04 5.86
N LEU A 21 4.06 -2.13 6.07
CA LEU A 21 3.41 -3.33 6.63
C LEU A 21 3.51 -4.53 5.68
N LEU A 22 3.18 -4.34 4.39
CA LEU A 22 3.29 -5.40 3.39
C LEU A 22 4.74 -5.87 3.24
N ARG A 23 5.69 -4.95 3.15
CA ARG A 23 7.11 -5.27 3.06
C ARG A 23 7.57 -6.06 4.28
N ARG A 24 7.19 -5.64 5.49
CA ARG A 24 7.51 -6.38 6.71
C ARG A 24 6.91 -7.78 6.69
N ALA A 25 5.66 -7.93 6.27
CA ALA A 25 5.01 -9.23 6.21
C ALA A 25 5.72 -10.18 5.23
N ILE A 26 6.20 -9.67 4.09
CA ILE A 26 6.99 -10.45 3.12
C ILE A 26 8.36 -10.81 3.69
N LEU A 27 9.11 -9.84 4.22
CA LEU A 27 10.47 -10.06 4.76
C LEU A 27 10.49 -10.99 5.98
N THR A 28 9.41 -11.04 6.75
CA THR A 28 9.27 -11.92 7.92
C THR A 28 8.68 -13.29 7.58
N GLY A 29 8.29 -13.53 6.32
CA GLY A 29 7.65 -14.78 5.89
C GLY A 29 6.19 -14.94 6.33
N GLN A 30 5.55 -13.87 6.86
CA GLN A 30 4.10 -13.88 7.10
C GLN A 30 3.30 -13.91 5.79
N LEU A 31 3.87 -13.33 4.74
CA LEU A 31 3.45 -13.54 3.35
C LEU A 31 4.55 -14.35 2.65
N GLU A 32 4.19 -15.53 2.17
CA GLU A 32 5.14 -16.45 1.54
C GLU A 32 5.40 -16.06 0.07
N PRO A 33 6.63 -16.27 -0.45
CA PRO A 33 6.89 -16.13 -1.87
C PRO A 33 5.93 -16.97 -2.72
N GLY A 34 5.32 -16.36 -3.75
CA GLY A 34 4.33 -17.03 -4.61
C GLY A 34 2.91 -17.11 -4.02
N GLN A 35 2.70 -16.67 -2.77
CA GLN A 35 1.37 -16.59 -2.19
C GLN A 35 0.51 -15.58 -2.96
N LYS A 36 -0.67 -16.01 -3.41
CA LYS A 36 -1.64 -15.11 -4.02
C LYS A 36 -2.21 -14.14 -2.98
N LEU A 37 -2.06 -12.84 -3.24
CA LEU A 37 -2.61 -11.79 -2.40
C LEU A 37 -4.05 -11.47 -2.82
N ASN A 38 -4.97 -11.50 -1.85
CA ASN A 38 -6.35 -11.06 -2.06
C ASN A 38 -6.49 -9.60 -1.60
N GLU A 39 -6.53 -8.67 -2.54
CA GLU A 39 -6.65 -7.22 -2.30
C GLU A 39 -7.83 -6.89 -1.36
N LEU A 40 -9.00 -7.50 -1.59
CA LEU A 40 -10.20 -7.23 -0.79
C LEU A 40 -9.98 -7.64 0.66
N ARG A 41 -9.50 -8.87 0.88
CA ARG A 41 -9.26 -9.40 2.22
C ARG A 41 -8.21 -8.58 2.98
N ILE A 42 -7.13 -8.18 2.31
CA ILE A 42 -6.07 -7.38 2.92
C ILE A 42 -6.60 -5.97 3.28
N ALA A 43 -7.38 -5.34 2.40
CA ALA A 43 -7.98 -4.04 2.65
C ALA A 43 -8.91 -4.07 3.88
N GLU A 44 -9.74 -5.11 4.00
CA GLU A 44 -10.62 -5.34 5.15
C GLU A 44 -9.82 -5.52 6.44
N GLN A 45 -8.77 -6.35 6.42
CA GLN A 45 -7.90 -6.58 7.58
C GLN A 45 -7.18 -5.31 8.04
N MET A 46 -6.69 -4.51 7.10
CA MET A 46 -5.99 -3.25 7.38
C MET A 46 -6.92 -2.07 7.67
N ARG A 47 -8.26 -2.24 7.52
CA ARG A 47 -9.26 -1.18 7.64
C ARG A 47 -8.93 0.04 6.78
N VAL A 48 -8.54 -0.22 5.54
CA VAL A 48 -8.26 0.80 4.52
C VAL A 48 -9.17 0.57 3.31
N SER A 49 -9.38 1.61 2.51
CA SER A 49 -10.04 1.43 1.22
C SER A 49 -9.10 0.72 0.23
N ARG A 50 -9.67 0.20 -0.84
CA ARG A 50 -8.92 -0.53 -1.88
C ARG A 50 -7.97 0.35 -2.69
N ALA A 51 -8.26 1.65 -2.80
CA ALA A 51 -7.45 2.59 -3.57
C ALA A 51 -6.01 2.73 -3.05
N PRO A 52 -5.77 3.14 -1.78
CA PRO A 52 -4.41 3.27 -1.25
C PRO A 52 -3.69 1.92 -1.13
N LEU A 53 -4.43 0.81 -0.90
CA LEU A 53 -3.82 -0.53 -0.91
C LEU A 53 -3.29 -0.88 -2.30
N ARG A 54 -4.05 -0.61 -3.36
CA ARG A 54 -3.62 -0.91 -4.72
C ARG A 54 -2.42 -0.07 -5.13
N GLU A 55 -2.36 1.19 -4.70
CA GLU A 55 -1.19 2.03 -4.92
C GLU A 55 0.06 1.49 -4.21
N ALA A 56 -0.07 1.09 -2.94
CA ALA A 56 1.02 0.46 -2.20
C ALA A 56 1.49 -0.85 -2.84
N MET A 57 0.55 -1.69 -3.29
CA MET A 57 0.89 -2.93 -4.01
C MET A 57 1.59 -2.64 -5.35
N ARG A 58 1.15 -1.61 -6.10
CA ARG A 58 1.82 -1.19 -7.34
C ARG A 58 3.26 -0.72 -7.09
N GLU A 59 3.50 0.02 -6.02
CA GLU A 59 4.85 0.44 -5.60
C GLU A 59 5.74 -0.79 -5.36
N LEU A 60 5.25 -1.79 -4.61
CA LEU A 60 5.98 -3.04 -4.38
C LEU A 60 6.19 -3.88 -5.66
N VAL A 61 5.28 -3.81 -6.63
CA VAL A 61 5.47 -4.41 -7.96
C VAL A 61 6.57 -3.68 -8.72
N GLN A 62 6.61 -2.35 -8.69
CA GLN A 62 7.66 -1.55 -9.33
C GLN A 62 9.04 -1.81 -8.74
N GLU A 63 9.10 -2.11 -7.44
CA GLU A 63 10.33 -2.52 -6.76
C GLU A 63 10.72 -3.99 -7.00
N GLY A 64 9.87 -4.79 -7.64
CA GLY A 64 10.12 -6.22 -7.89
C GLY A 64 9.93 -7.12 -6.67
N ILE A 65 9.24 -6.62 -5.63
CA ILE A 65 8.90 -7.39 -4.42
C ILE A 65 7.62 -8.21 -4.64
N LEU A 66 6.69 -7.66 -5.43
CA LEU A 66 5.47 -8.33 -5.89
C LEU A 66 5.48 -8.48 -7.41
N THR A 67 4.61 -9.35 -7.92
CA THR A 67 4.41 -9.63 -9.36
C THR A 67 2.94 -9.81 -9.68
#